data_AF-A0A952AKN1-F1
#
_entry.id   AF-A0A952AKN1-F1
#
_cell.length_a   1.000
_cell.length_b   1.000
_cell.length_c   1.000
_cell.angle_alpha   90.00
_cell.angle_beta   90.00
_cell.angle_gamma   90.00
#
_symmetry.space_group_name_H-M   'P 1'
#
loop_
_entity.id
_entity.type
_entity.pdbx_description
1 polymer ?
#
loop_
_entity_poly.entity_id
_entity_poly.type
_entity_poly.pdbx_seq_one_letter_code
_entity_poly.pdbx_strand_id
1 'polypeptide(L)' 'MNNKEIYENYLKKIKEFLEKDDFESLDYILEYIYTSGTPDEILDEIDDILQEVTLYLEFKEDDYKQTALEFISEYE' A
#
# COMPACT_ATOMS: atom_id res chain seq x y z
N MET A 1 0.94 -7.74 -15.44
CA MET A 1 -0.10 -8.39 -14.61
C MET A 1 -1.40 -7.65 -14.79
N ASN A 2 -2.54 -8.24 -14.44
CA ASN A 2 -3.83 -7.50 -14.42
C ASN A 2 -4.03 -6.85 -13.03
N ASN A 3 -4.75 -5.73 -12.95
CA ASN A 3 -5.01 -4.97 -11.72
C ASN A 3 -5.46 -5.88 -10.56
N LYS A 4 -6.34 -6.85 -10.86
CA LYS A 4 -6.80 -7.84 -9.88
C LYS A 4 -5.68 -8.68 -9.24
N GLU A 5 -4.65 -9.03 -10.01
CA GLU A 5 -3.50 -9.78 -9.48
C GLU A 5 -2.60 -8.89 -8.61
N ILE A 6 -2.46 -7.60 -8.97
CA ILE A 6 -1.73 -6.62 -8.15
C ILE A 6 -2.46 -6.43 -6.82
N TYR A 7 -3.78 -6.25 -6.88
CA TYR A 7 -4.61 -6.10 -5.69
C TYR A 7 -4.49 -7.29 -4.75
N GLU A 8 -4.74 -8.51 -5.23
CA GLU A 8 -4.77 -9.70 -4.38
C GLU A 8 -3.40 -10.04 -3.77
N ASN A 9 -2.30 -9.77 -4.50
CA ASN A 9 -0.97 -10.15 -4.04
C ASN A 9 -0.27 -9.07 -3.19
N TYR A 10 -0.58 -7.79 -3.40
CA TYR A 10 0.16 -6.67 -2.77
C TYR A 10 -0.74 -5.72 -1.99
N LEU A 11 -1.82 -5.23 -2.59
CA LEU A 11 -2.58 -4.09 -2.03
C LEU A 11 -3.63 -4.49 -0.99
N LYS A 12 -4.22 -5.69 -1.10
CA LYS A 12 -5.29 -6.15 -0.21
C LYS A 12 -4.89 -6.09 1.27
N LYS A 13 -3.66 -6.48 1.60
CA LYS A 13 -3.17 -6.45 2.97
C LYS A 13 -2.88 -5.04 3.45
N ILE A 14 -2.33 -4.18 2.59
CA ILE A 14 -2.14 -2.76 2.88
C ILE A 14 -3.49 -2.13 3.24
N LYS A 15 -4.52 -2.35 2.41
CA LYS A 15 -5.89 -1.87 2.66
C LYS A 15 -6.41 -2.32 4.03
N GLU A 16 -6.33 -3.62 4.32
CA GLU A 16 -6.80 -4.19 5.60
C GLU A 16 -6.10 -3.54 6.81
N PHE A 17 -4.84 -3.16 6.69
CA PHE A 17 -4.08 -2.53 7.77
C PHE A 17 -4.31 -1.02 7.86
N LEU A 18 -4.49 -0.33 6.73
CA LEU A 18 -4.93 1.06 6.68
C LEU A 18 -6.29 1.24 7.36
N GLU A 19 -7.27 0.40 7.06
CA GLU A 19 -8.62 0.47 7.65
C GLU A 19 -8.62 0.26 9.18
N LYS A 20 -7.62 -0.46 9.70
CA LYS A 20 -7.48 -0.78 11.13
C LYS A 20 -6.54 0.15 11.89
N ASP A 21 -5.90 1.11 11.20
CA ASP A 21 -4.83 1.94 11.77
C ASP A 21 -3.69 1.10 12.38
N ASP A 22 -3.40 -0.05 11.77
CA ASP A 22 -2.40 -1.01 12.25
C ASP A 22 -1.00 -0.63 11.72
N PHE A 23 -0.40 0.35 12.38
CA PHE A 23 0.88 0.93 11.96
C PHE A 23 2.05 -0.05 12.00
N GLU A 24 2.05 -1.01 12.94
CA GLU A 24 3.11 -2.02 13.02
C GLU A 24 3.05 -2.96 11.81
N SER A 25 1.85 -3.41 11.46
CA SER A 25 1.66 -4.24 10.26
C SER A 25 1.92 -3.48 8.96
N LEU A 26 1.60 -2.18 8.90
CA LEU A 26 1.89 -1.32 7.76
C LEU A 26 3.40 -1.13 7.53
N ASP A 27 4.16 -0.88 8.59
CA ASP A 27 5.62 -0.77 8.50
C ASP A 27 6.25 -2.07 8.00
N TYR A 28 5.84 -3.20 8.58
CA TYR A 28 6.30 -4.53 8.18
C TYR A 28 5.98 -4.85 6.72
N ILE A 29 4.77 -4.56 6.24
CA ILE A 29 4.40 -4.90 4.85
C ILE A 29 5.12 -4.02 3.83
N LEU A 30 5.36 -2.74 4.14
CA LEU A 30 6.17 -1.88 3.27
C LEU A 30 7.60 -2.41 3.17
N GLU A 31 8.23 -2.71 4.31
CA GLU A 31 9.59 -3.30 4.31
C GLU A 31 9.62 -4.60 3.50
N TYR A 32 8.62 -5.46 3.67
CA TYR A 32 8.51 -6.69 2.89
C TYR A 32 8.40 -6.41 1.39
N ILE A 33 7.57 -5.46 0.95
CA ILE A 33 7.40 -5.13 -0.47
C ILE A 33 8.74 -4.67 -1.09
N TYR A 34 9.48 -3.80 -0.40
CA TYR A 34 10.76 -3.30 -0.91
C TYR A 34 11.89 -4.34 -0.87
N THR A 35 11.82 -5.35 0.01
CA THR A 35 12.91 -6.32 0.21
C THR A 35 12.65 -7.70 -0.40
N SER A 36 11.39 -8.05 -0.70
CA SER A 36 11.00 -9.39 -1.18
C SER A 36 11.29 -9.66 -2.66
N GLY A 37 11.91 -8.71 -3.37
CA GLY A 37 12.15 -8.81 -4.81
C GLY A 37 10.87 -8.64 -5.62
N THR A 38 9.94 -7.81 -5.13
CA THR A 38 8.80 -7.34 -5.92
C THR A 38 9.32 -6.80 -7.26
N PRO A 39 8.75 -7.21 -8.41
CA PRO A 39 9.22 -6.73 -9.71
C PRO A 39 9.15 -5.20 -9.78
N ASP A 40 10.18 -4.56 -10.34
CA ASP A 40 10.25 -3.10 -10.45
C ASP A 40 9.02 -2.51 -11.15
N GLU A 41 8.51 -3.17 -12.21
CA GLU A 41 7.28 -2.75 -12.91
C GLU A 41 6.05 -2.69 -11.99
N ILE A 42 5.99 -3.55 -10.98
CA ILE A 42 4.89 -3.55 -10.01
C ILE A 42 5.10 -2.46 -8.96
N LEU A 43 6.34 -2.27 -8.51
CA LEU A 43 6.68 -1.19 -7.58
C LEU A 43 6.37 0.17 -8.20
N ASP A 44 6.77 0.40 -9.44
CA ASP A 44 6.48 1.63 -10.18
C ASP A 44 4.97 1.87 -10.34
N GLU A 45 4.20 0.80 -10.58
CA GLU A 45 2.73 0.89 -10.76
C GLU A 45 2.02 1.29 -9.46
N ILE A 46 2.50 0.83 -8.30
CA ILE A 46 1.87 1.10 -6.99
C ILE A 46 2.62 2.14 -6.15
N ASP A 47 3.61 2.83 -6.72
CA ASP A 47 4.50 3.76 -5.99
C ASP A 47 3.72 4.86 -5.27
N ASP A 48 2.73 5.46 -5.95
CA ASP A 48 1.84 6.47 -5.37
C ASP A 48 1.14 5.94 -4.10
N ILE A 49 0.67 4.68 -4.11
CA ILE A 49 0.06 4.05 -2.93
C ILE A 49 1.10 3.89 -1.81
N LEU A 50 2.28 3.38 -2.14
CA LEU A 50 3.34 3.14 -1.14
C LEU A 50 3.82 4.45 -0.51
N GLN A 51 3.90 5.53 -1.30
CA GLN A 51 4.23 6.86 -0.82
C GLN A 51 3.18 7.36 0.17
N GLU A 52 1.89 7.32 -0.18
CA GLU A 52 0.81 7.77 0.71
C GLU A 52 0.75 6.95 2.01
N VAL A 53 0.95 5.63 1.94
CA VAL A 53 1.04 4.78 3.15
C VAL A 53 2.24 5.17 4.02
N THR A 54 3.38 5.49 3.40
CA THR A 54 4.58 5.95 4.12
C THR A 54 4.33 7.29 4.82
N LEU A 55 3.71 8.25 4.13
CA LEU A 55 3.32 9.54 4.73
C LEU A 55 2.32 9.35 5.85
N TYR A 56 1.36 8.44 5.69
CA TYR A 56 0.42 8.09 6.75
C TYR A 56 1.14 7.50 7.97
N LEU A 57 2.13 6.64 7.76
CA LEU A 57 2.97 6.09 8.83
C LEU A 57 3.78 7.18 9.55
N GLU A 58 4.27 8.20 8.86
CA GLU A 58 5.07 9.26 9.47
C GLU A 58 4.22 10.30 10.20
N PHE A 59 3.19 10.81 9.54
CA PHE A 59 2.42 11.96 10.01
C PHE A 59 1.14 11.60 10.75
N LYS A 60 0.60 10.39 10.54
CA LYS A 60 -0.66 9.91 11.14
C LYS A 60 -1.87 10.80 10.82
N GLU A 61 -1.81 11.56 9.73
CA GLU A 61 -2.91 12.40 9.24
C GLU A 61 -3.84 11.58 8.35
N ASP A 62 -5.15 11.64 8.59
CA ASP A 62 -6.13 10.79 7.91
C ASP A 62 -6.18 11.04 6.40
N ASP A 63 -5.84 12.24 5.93
CA ASP A 63 -5.83 12.60 4.52
C ASP A 63 -4.95 11.63 3.70
N TYR A 64 -3.74 11.30 4.17
CA TYR A 64 -2.85 10.33 3.51
C TYR A 64 -3.46 8.92 3.46
N LYS A 65 -4.16 8.50 4.53
CA LYS A 65 -4.87 7.22 4.56
C LYS A 65 -6.02 7.20 3.55
N GLN A 66 -6.82 8.27 3.48
CA GLN A 66 -7.93 8.34 2.54
C GLN A 66 -7.43 8.30 1.10
N THR A 67 -6.38 9.07 0.77
CA THR A 67 -5.78 9.06 -0.56
C THR A 67 -5.21 7.67 -0.93
N ALA A 68 -4.49 7.02 -0.02
CA ALA A 68 -4.03 5.65 -0.25
C ALA A 68 -5.18 4.66 -0.50
N LEU A 69 -6.27 4.76 0.26
CA LEU A 69 -7.46 3.92 0.09
C LEU A 69 -8.20 4.19 -1.24
N GLU A 70 -8.27 5.46 -1.66
CA GLU A 70 -8.81 5.86 -2.95
C GLU A 70 -8.01 5.24 -4.09
N PHE A 71 -6.68 5.35 -4.08
CA PHE A 71 -5.81 4.74 -5.09
C PHE A 71 -5.92 3.23 -5.13
N ILE A 72 -5.96 2.55 -3.97
CA ILE A 72 -6.14 1.10 -3.92
C ILE A 72 -7.48 0.68 -4.56
N SER A 73 -8.53 1.49 -4.43
CA SER A 73 -9.85 1.16 -4.98
C SER A 73 -9.89 1.08 -6.51
N GLU A 74 -8.93 1.71 -7.19
CA GLU A 74 -8.80 1.64 -8.67
C GLU A 74 -8.33 0.26 -9.16
N TYR A 75 -7.84 -0.60 -8.25
CA TYR A 75 -7.35 -1.94 -8.56
C TYR A 75 -8.36 -3.07 -8.27
N GLU A 76 -9.52 -2.76 -7.69
CA GLU A 76 -10.60 -3.70 -7.37
C GLU A 76 -11.44 -4.12 -8.60
#